data_AF-A0A357ML01-F1
#
_entry.id   AF-A0A357ML01-F1
#
_cell.length_a   1.000
_cell.length_b   1.000
_cell.length_c   1.000
_cell.angle_alpha   90.00
_cell.angle_beta   90.00
_cell.angle_gamma   90.00
#
_symmetry.space_group_name_H-M   'P 1'
#
loop_
_entity.id
_entity.type
_entity.pdbx_description
1 polymer ?
#
loop_
_entity_poly.entity_id
_entity_poly.type
_entity_poly.pdbx_seq_one_letter_code
_entity_poly.pdbx_strand_id
1 'polypeptide(L)'
;MKTLEKPTAPDAEAKKARAAQRKARLQKQEEANRVTFALQGDVRRHIAAQAKAEGMDMGHFMQKLVENHVLATAPADDPLARRIAARRAVIDAAVTRAKELDAAGKFEPHFILSVMKSLAAEPEFRDTYAVAVGDTGEQPKRAARERVALNQQLGRLVKRAAGARSARDEKGKIQRAQVQDEMISSYTLLAKPA
;
A
#
# COMPACT_ATOMS: atom_id res chain seq x y z
N MET A 1 -18.08 36.33 -14.74
CA MET A 1 -17.12 35.45 -15.45
C MET A 1 -15.73 35.67 -14.87
N LYS A 2 -15.17 34.69 -14.16
CA LYS A 2 -13.79 34.77 -13.63
C LYS A 2 -12.83 34.33 -14.73
N THR A 3 -12.08 35.26 -15.30
CA THR A 3 -11.02 35.02 -16.27
C THR A 3 -9.91 34.21 -15.59
N LEU A 4 -9.74 32.95 -16.00
CA LEU A 4 -8.59 32.14 -15.65
C LEU A 4 -7.40 32.64 -16.48
N GLU A 5 -6.58 33.52 -15.90
CA GLU A 5 -5.31 33.91 -16.51
C GLU A 5 -4.41 32.68 -16.65
N LYS A 6 -3.98 32.40 -17.88
CA LYS A 6 -2.98 31.37 -18.16
C LYS A 6 -1.65 31.83 -17.55
N PRO A 7 -0.93 30.97 -16.80
CA PRO A 7 0.35 31.34 -16.24
C PRO A 7 1.33 31.73 -17.35
N THR A 8 2.02 32.85 -17.17
CA THR A 8 3.01 33.37 -18.12
C THR A 8 4.21 32.40 -18.22
N ALA A 9 4.87 32.39 -19.38
CA ALA A 9 6.02 31.51 -19.68
C ALA A 9 7.10 31.41 -18.56
N PRO A 10 7.53 32.51 -17.90
CA PRO A 10 8.52 32.43 -16.81
C PRO A 10 8.03 31.67 -15.56
N ASP A 11 6.74 31.72 -15.24
CA ASP A 11 6.17 30.96 -14.11
C ASP A 11 6.08 29.46 -14.39
N ALA A 12 5.88 29.08 -15.65
CA ALA A 12 5.85 27.69 -16.08
C ALA A 12 7.25 27.06 -16.05
N GLU A 13 8.28 27.83 -16.42
CA GLU A 13 9.67 27.38 -16.42
C GLU A 13 10.24 27.27 -15.00
N ALA A 14 9.95 28.25 -14.13
CA ALA A 14 10.28 28.18 -12.71
C ALA A 14 9.59 27.00 -11.99
N LYS A 15 8.32 26.69 -12.34
CA LYS A 15 7.63 25.49 -11.83
C LYS A 15 8.27 24.18 -12.31
N LYS A 16 8.68 24.10 -13.58
CA LYS A 16 9.39 22.93 -14.13
C LYS A 16 10.74 22.72 -13.45
N ALA A 17 11.52 23.79 -13.25
CA ALA A 17 12.81 23.71 -12.56
C ALA A 17 12.66 23.23 -11.11
N ARG A 18 11.68 23.76 -10.35
CA ARG A 18 11.37 23.29 -8.99
C ARG A 18 10.89 21.84 -8.95
N ALA A 19 10.09 21.42 -9.93
CA ALA A 19 9.64 20.03 -10.06
C ALA A 19 10.81 19.07 -10.37
N ALA A 20 11.73 19.47 -11.24
CA ALA A 20 12.93 18.70 -11.59
C ALA A 20 13.87 18.56 -10.38
N GLN A 21 14.13 19.64 -9.65
CA GLN A 21 14.92 19.61 -8.41
C GLN A 21 14.29 18.70 -7.35
N ARG A 22 12.96 18.76 -7.18
CA ARG A 22 12.23 17.86 -6.28
C ARG A 22 12.35 16.40 -6.70
N LYS A 23 12.24 16.10 -8.00
CA LYS A 23 12.40 14.75 -8.54
C LYS A 23 13.81 14.22 -8.28
N ALA A 24 14.84 15.03 -8.56
CA ALA A 24 16.23 14.66 -8.31
C ALA A 24 16.49 14.39 -6.81
N ARG A 25 15.90 15.18 -5.90
CA ARG A 25 16.02 14.94 -4.46
C ARG A 25 15.34 13.63 -4.02
N LEU A 26 14.17 13.32 -4.57
CA LEU A 26 13.48 12.05 -4.29
C LEU A 26 14.27 10.86 -4.80
N GLN A 27 14.84 10.96 -6.02
CA GLN A 27 15.69 9.92 -6.59
C GLN A 27 16.93 9.67 -5.72
N LYS A 28 17.62 10.73 -5.27
CA LYS A 28 18.76 10.58 -4.34
C LYS A 28 18.36 9.90 -3.02
N GLN A 29 17.17 10.18 -2.50
CA GLN A 29 16.67 9.51 -1.29
C GLN A 29 16.31 8.04 -1.55
N GLU A 30 15.71 7.73 -2.69
CA GLU A 30 15.40 6.36 -3.10
C GLU A 30 16.69 5.54 -3.31
N GLU A 31 17.71 6.13 -3.93
CA GLU A 31 19.04 5.53 -4.08
C GLU A 31 19.71 5.31 -2.72
N ALA A 32 19.63 6.29 -1.81
CA ALA A 32 20.17 6.15 -0.46
C ALA A 32 19.50 5.03 0.34
N ASN A 33 18.23 4.73 0.06
CA ASN A 33 17.50 3.64 0.70
C ASN A 33 17.69 2.28 -0.02
N ARG A 34 18.36 2.26 -1.18
CA ARG A 34 18.56 1.03 -1.95
C ARG A 34 19.83 0.32 -1.50
N VAL A 35 19.66 -0.81 -0.84
CA VAL A 35 20.77 -1.69 -0.46
C VAL A 35 20.95 -2.78 -1.52
N THR A 36 22.19 -2.95 -2.00
CA THR A 36 22.58 -4.05 -2.90
C THR A 36 23.59 -4.91 -2.18
N PHE A 37 23.38 -6.23 -2.16
CA PHE A 37 24.29 -7.19 -1.56
C PHE A 37 24.39 -8.45 -2.42
N ALA A 38 25.52 -9.14 -2.33
CA ALA A 38 25.73 -10.43 -2.98
C ALA A 38 25.35 -11.55 -2.02
N LEU A 39 24.64 -12.56 -2.54
CA LEU A 39 24.35 -13.80 -1.82
C LEU A 39 25.09 -14.96 -2.46
N GLN A 40 25.50 -15.93 -1.64
CA GLN A 40 25.90 -17.23 -2.15
C GLN A 40 24.75 -17.85 -2.98
N GLY A 41 25.11 -18.60 -4.02
CA GLY A 41 24.15 -19.14 -4.99
C GLY A 41 23.06 -20.02 -4.34
N ASP A 42 23.45 -20.89 -3.40
CA ASP A 42 22.52 -21.75 -2.66
C ASP A 42 21.57 -20.97 -1.77
N VAL A 43 22.08 -19.97 -1.04
CA VAL A 43 21.27 -19.09 -0.20
C VAL A 43 20.21 -18.38 -1.04
N ARG A 44 20.61 -17.79 -2.18
CA ARG A 44 19.69 -17.12 -3.09
C ARG A 44 18.60 -18.08 -3.60
N ARG A 45 18.95 -19.32 -3.98
CA ARG A 45 17.98 -20.32 -4.44
C ARG A 45 16.99 -20.70 -3.34
N HIS A 46 17.50 -20.92 -2.12
CA HIS A 46 16.69 -21.28 -0.98
C HIS A 46 15.67 -20.19 -0.64
N ILE A 47 16.11 -18.93 -0.54
CA ILE A 47 15.23 -17.78 -0.30
C ILE A 47 14.22 -17.59 -1.44
N ALA A 48 14.61 -17.81 -2.70
CA ALA A 48 13.69 -17.72 -3.84
C ALA A 48 12.55 -18.74 -3.76
N ALA A 49 12.86 -19.96 -3.31
CA ALA A 49 11.86 -21.00 -3.11
C ALA A 49 10.87 -20.63 -2.00
N GLN A 50 11.35 -20.09 -0.88
CA GLN A 50 10.49 -19.60 0.21
C GLN A 50 9.59 -18.45 -0.24
N ALA A 51 10.15 -17.45 -0.94
CA ALA A 51 9.37 -16.34 -1.48
C ALA A 51 8.24 -16.84 -2.38
N LYS A 52 8.53 -17.80 -3.28
CA LYS A 52 7.53 -18.43 -4.16
C LYS A 52 6.47 -19.19 -3.37
N ALA A 53 6.86 -19.96 -2.35
CA ALA A 53 5.93 -20.70 -1.50
C ALA A 53 4.94 -19.77 -0.78
N GLU A 54 5.38 -18.57 -0.40
CA GLU A 54 4.54 -17.53 0.18
C GLU A 54 3.80 -16.65 -0.86
N GLY A 55 3.98 -16.91 -2.16
CA GLY A 55 3.37 -16.11 -3.22
C GLY A 55 3.91 -14.67 -3.30
N MET A 56 5.15 -14.45 -2.87
CA MET A 56 5.86 -13.17 -2.89
C MET A 56 6.97 -13.17 -3.95
N ASP A 57 7.30 -12.00 -4.48
CA ASP A 57 8.55 -11.82 -5.23
C ASP A 57 9.74 -11.69 -4.26
N MET A 58 10.95 -11.89 -4.79
CA MET A 58 12.19 -11.86 -3.99
C MET A 58 12.39 -10.54 -3.23
N GLY A 59 12.09 -9.39 -3.85
CA GLY A 59 12.30 -8.10 -3.22
C GLY A 59 11.39 -7.91 -2.01
N HIS A 60 10.09 -8.20 -2.19
CA HIS A 60 9.12 -8.16 -1.09
C HIS A 60 9.48 -9.14 0.03
N PHE A 61 9.93 -10.35 -0.31
CA PHE A 61 10.34 -11.33 0.68
C PHE A 61 11.57 -10.89 1.48
N MET A 62 12.59 -10.34 0.81
CA MET A 62 13.77 -9.79 1.51
C MET A 62 13.39 -8.61 2.42
N GLN A 63 12.47 -7.75 2.00
CA GLN A 63 11.95 -6.68 2.86
C GLN A 63 11.27 -7.27 4.11
N LYS A 64 10.43 -8.30 3.95
CA LYS A 64 9.80 -9.00 5.09
C LYS A 64 10.84 -9.56 6.06
N LEU A 65 11.92 -10.16 5.56
CA LEU A 65 12.99 -10.70 6.41
C LEU A 65 13.70 -9.61 7.22
N VAL A 66 14.03 -8.48 6.59
CA VAL A 66 14.65 -7.34 7.29
C VAL A 66 13.71 -6.76 8.34
N GLU A 67 12.42 -6.59 8.00
CA GLU A 67 11.41 -6.14 8.95
C GLU A 67 11.20 -7.13 10.11
N ASN A 68 11.24 -8.44 9.86
CA ASN A 68 11.19 -9.46 10.90
C ASN A 68 12.36 -9.30 11.86
N HIS A 69 13.57 -9.08 11.32
CA HIS A 69 14.75 -8.88 12.14
C HIS A 69 14.60 -7.64 13.02
N VAL A 70 14.15 -6.51 12.46
CA VAL A 70 13.86 -5.29 13.24
C VAL A 70 12.88 -5.58 14.37
N LEU A 71 11.77 -6.28 14.09
CA LEU A 71 10.81 -6.64 15.13
C LEU A 71 11.38 -7.56 16.21
N ALA A 72 12.33 -8.43 15.86
CA ALA A 72 12.95 -9.37 16.79
C ALA A 72 14.03 -8.72 17.67
N THR A 73 14.69 -7.66 17.19
CA THR A 73 15.86 -7.06 17.86
C THR A 73 15.62 -5.66 18.41
N ALA A 74 14.57 -4.97 17.96
CA ALA A 74 14.30 -3.61 18.41
C ALA A 74 13.79 -3.59 19.87
N PRO A 75 14.09 -2.52 20.63
CA PRO A 75 13.46 -2.26 21.92
C PRO A 75 11.92 -2.23 21.83
N ALA A 76 11.24 -2.62 22.91
CA ALA A 76 9.77 -2.69 22.94
C ALA A 76 9.08 -1.32 22.74
N ASP A 77 9.79 -0.22 22.98
CA ASP A 77 9.36 1.15 22.78
C ASP A 77 9.79 1.77 21.45
N ASP A 78 10.48 1.01 20.59
CA ASP A 78 10.93 1.51 19.29
C ASP A 78 9.74 1.88 18.38
N PRO A 79 9.63 3.16 17.95
CA PRO A 79 8.50 3.61 17.13
C PRO A 79 8.45 2.95 15.75
N LEU A 80 9.60 2.57 15.18
CA LEU A 80 9.65 1.88 13.89
C LEU A 80 9.11 0.45 14.01
N ALA A 81 9.53 -0.29 15.05
CA ALA A 81 9.04 -1.64 15.32
C ALA A 81 7.52 -1.65 15.53
N ARG A 82 7.00 -0.73 16.35
CA ARG A 82 5.54 -0.56 16.56
C ARG A 82 4.81 -0.32 15.24
N ARG A 83 5.34 0.54 14.37
CA ARG A 83 4.74 0.81 13.05
C ARG A 83 4.79 -0.39 12.12
N ILE A 84 5.90 -1.14 12.08
CA ILE A 84 6.01 -2.35 11.25
C ILE A 84 5.00 -3.40 11.73
N ALA A 85 4.90 -3.61 13.04
CA ALA A 85 3.93 -4.55 13.63
C ALA A 85 2.49 -4.15 13.29
N ALA A 86 2.13 -2.88 13.48
CA ALA A 86 0.81 -2.35 13.15
C ALA A 86 0.48 -2.52 11.66
N ARG A 87 1.44 -2.23 10.77
CA ARG A 87 1.26 -2.42 9.32
C ARG A 87 0.94 -3.85 8.94
N ARG A 88 1.62 -4.82 9.57
CA ARG A 88 1.36 -6.25 9.35
C ARG A 88 -0.01 -6.65 9.86
N ALA A 89 -0.35 -6.24 11.08
CA ALA A 89 -1.68 -6.49 11.65
C ALA A 89 -2.81 -5.96 10.74
N VAL A 90 -2.67 -4.75 10.19
CA VAL A 90 -3.63 -4.18 9.23
C VAL A 90 -3.74 -5.03 7.96
N ILE A 91 -2.61 -5.47 7.41
CA ILE A 91 -2.58 -6.32 6.20
C ILE A 91 -3.25 -7.67 6.47
N ASP A 92 -2.89 -8.32 7.58
CA ASP A 92 -3.38 -9.64 7.96
C ASP A 92 -4.89 -9.60 8.25
N ALA A 93 -5.35 -8.56 8.96
CA ALA A 93 -6.77 -8.33 9.21
C ALA A 93 -7.53 -8.13 7.89
N ALA A 94 -6.99 -7.35 6.94
CA ALA A 94 -7.63 -7.13 5.65
C ALA A 94 -7.70 -8.40 4.78
N VAL A 95 -6.64 -9.19 4.75
CA VAL A 95 -6.61 -10.47 4.01
C VAL A 95 -7.57 -11.47 4.65
N THR A 96 -7.60 -11.54 5.98
CA THR A 96 -8.50 -12.43 6.73
C THR A 96 -9.96 -12.05 6.48
N ARG A 97 -10.31 -10.77 6.65
CA ARG A 97 -11.67 -10.26 6.38
C ARG A 97 -12.09 -10.47 4.94
N ALA A 98 -11.18 -10.30 3.98
CA ALA A 98 -11.46 -10.58 2.58
C ALA A 98 -11.80 -12.06 2.34
N LYS A 99 -11.06 -13.00 2.95
CA LYS A 99 -11.37 -14.43 2.83
C LYS A 99 -12.70 -14.78 3.49
N GLU A 100 -12.99 -14.23 4.67
CA GLU A 100 -14.24 -14.46 5.40
C GLU A 100 -15.46 -13.98 4.62
N LEU A 101 -15.41 -12.74 4.10
CA LEU A 101 -16.51 -12.19 3.32
C LEU A 101 -16.71 -12.95 2.00
N ASP A 102 -15.63 -13.38 1.36
CA ASP A 102 -15.73 -14.18 0.14
C ASP A 102 -16.32 -15.57 0.41
N ALA A 103 -15.87 -16.25 1.45
CA ALA A 103 -16.40 -17.54 1.89
C ALA A 103 -17.88 -17.46 2.30
N ALA A 104 -18.31 -16.31 2.84
CA ALA A 104 -19.71 -16.03 3.15
C ALA A 104 -20.56 -15.66 1.92
N GLY A 105 -20.02 -15.72 0.70
CA GLY A 105 -20.74 -15.37 -0.53
C GLY A 105 -21.02 -13.88 -0.71
N LYS A 106 -20.35 -13.01 0.05
CA LYS A 106 -20.54 -11.55 0.02
C LYS A 106 -19.64 -10.84 -0.99
N PHE A 107 -19.15 -11.57 -1.99
CA PHE A 107 -18.34 -10.98 -3.05
C PHE A 107 -19.22 -10.13 -3.97
N GLU A 108 -18.78 -8.90 -4.25
CA GLU A 108 -19.47 -7.95 -5.12
C GLU A 108 -18.48 -6.98 -5.79
N PRO A 109 -18.85 -6.22 -6.84
CA PRO A 109 -17.90 -5.39 -7.59
C PRO A 109 -17.07 -4.39 -6.76
N HIS A 110 -17.63 -3.86 -5.68
CA HIS A 110 -17.02 -2.95 -4.72
C HIS A 110 -16.32 -3.67 -3.56
N PHE A 111 -15.98 -4.96 -3.69
CA PHE A 111 -15.52 -5.80 -2.58
C PHE A 111 -14.41 -5.19 -1.71
N ILE A 112 -13.46 -4.46 -2.33
CA ILE A 112 -12.40 -3.77 -1.60
C ILE A 112 -12.98 -2.76 -0.60
N LEU A 113 -13.98 -1.97 -1.01
CA LEU A 113 -14.67 -1.05 -0.11
C LEU A 113 -15.42 -1.80 0.98
N SER A 114 -16.13 -2.88 0.65
CA SER A 114 -16.88 -3.69 1.61
C SER A 114 -15.97 -4.26 2.71
N VAL A 115 -14.78 -4.77 2.34
CA VAL A 115 -13.76 -5.21 3.29
C VAL A 115 -13.29 -4.05 4.17
N MET A 116 -12.91 -2.92 3.56
CA MET A 116 -12.38 -1.78 4.31
C MET A 116 -13.43 -1.15 5.23
N LYS A 117 -14.71 -1.09 4.83
CA LYS A 117 -15.82 -0.63 5.67
C LYS A 117 -16.04 -1.54 6.87
N SER A 118 -16.01 -2.84 6.62
CA SER A 118 -16.19 -3.84 7.66
C SER A 118 -15.10 -3.73 8.73
N LEU A 119 -13.83 -3.57 8.32
CA LEU A 119 -12.72 -3.35 9.25
C LEU A 119 -12.78 -1.97 9.91
N ALA A 120 -13.12 -0.94 9.14
CA ALA A 120 -13.27 0.39 9.68
C ALA A 120 -14.44 0.52 10.64
N ALA A 121 -15.35 -0.45 10.78
CA ALA A 121 -16.35 -0.44 11.84
C ALA A 121 -15.74 -0.76 13.22
N GLU A 122 -14.56 -1.38 13.26
CA GLU A 122 -13.87 -1.79 14.48
C GLU A 122 -12.92 -0.68 14.97
N PRO A 123 -13.12 -0.12 16.18
CA PRO A 123 -12.26 0.95 16.71
C PRO A 123 -10.78 0.54 16.77
N GLU A 124 -10.50 -0.68 17.24
CA GLU A 124 -9.14 -1.21 17.37
C GLU A 124 -8.38 -1.26 16.04
N PHE A 125 -9.10 -1.57 14.95
CA PHE A 125 -8.51 -1.55 13.61
C PHE A 125 -8.15 -0.13 13.18
N ARG A 126 -9.00 0.87 13.47
CA ARG A 126 -8.71 2.28 13.16
C ARG A 126 -7.45 2.76 13.87
N ASP A 127 -7.30 2.41 15.14
CA ASP A 127 -6.13 2.79 15.93
C ASP A 127 -4.86 2.13 15.39
N THR A 128 -4.92 0.83 15.11
CA THR A 128 -3.81 0.09 14.49
C THR A 128 -3.45 0.68 13.12
N TYR A 129 -4.45 1.05 12.31
CA TYR A 129 -4.25 1.70 11.03
C TYR A 129 -3.56 3.07 11.15
N ALA A 130 -3.96 3.90 12.11
CA ALA A 130 -3.34 5.19 12.38
C ALA A 130 -1.86 5.02 12.76
N VAL A 131 -1.53 4.04 13.60
CA VAL A 131 -0.14 3.69 13.95
C VAL A 131 0.64 3.23 12.71
N ALA A 132 0.04 2.36 11.87
CA ALA A 132 0.67 1.81 10.67
C ALA A 132 1.09 2.87 9.64
N VAL A 133 0.33 3.97 9.53
CA VAL A 133 0.64 5.09 8.64
C VAL A 133 1.45 6.20 9.33
N GLY A 134 1.67 6.08 10.65
CA GLY A 134 2.40 7.07 11.46
C GLY A 134 1.66 8.40 11.56
N ASP A 135 0.35 8.36 11.80
CA ASP A 135 -0.50 9.55 11.94
C ASP A 135 -0.33 10.21 13.32
N THR A 136 0.87 10.71 13.61
CA THR A 136 1.22 11.35 14.90
C THR A 136 1.00 12.87 14.89
N GLY A 137 0.50 13.44 13.79
CA GLY A 137 0.36 14.89 13.61
C GLY A 137 1.67 15.64 13.29
N GLU A 138 2.84 15.08 13.60
CA GLU A 138 4.14 15.71 13.37
C GLU A 138 4.50 15.83 11.88
N GLN A 139 4.15 14.81 11.07
CA GLN A 139 4.50 14.74 9.66
C GLN A 139 3.30 14.38 8.78
N PRO A 140 2.30 15.26 8.65
CA PRO A 140 1.03 14.95 7.97
C PRO A 140 1.23 14.56 6.49
N LYS A 141 2.21 15.17 5.80
CA LYS A 141 2.54 14.83 4.41
C LYS A 141 3.16 13.44 4.27
N ARG A 142 3.88 12.96 5.28
CA ARG A 142 4.45 11.60 5.29
C ARG A 142 3.34 10.60 5.55
N ALA A 143 2.53 10.83 6.59
CA ALA A 143 1.40 9.98 6.93
C ALA A 143 0.43 9.81 5.75
N ALA A 144 0.13 10.89 5.01
CA ALA A 144 -0.69 10.83 3.80
C ALA A 144 -0.09 9.93 2.70
N ARG A 145 1.23 9.95 2.50
CA ARG A 145 1.90 9.09 1.52
C ARG A 145 1.90 7.63 1.95
N GLU A 146 2.20 7.36 3.21
CA GLU A 146 2.15 6.01 3.78
C GLU A 146 0.73 5.42 3.69
N ARG A 147 -0.29 6.24 3.95
CA ARG A 147 -1.71 5.87 3.77
C ARG A 147 -2.01 5.44 2.35
N VAL A 148 -1.58 6.24 1.36
CA VAL A 148 -1.75 5.90 -0.06
C VAL A 148 -1.03 4.60 -0.41
N ALA A 149 0.22 4.42 0.03
CA ALA A 149 1.00 3.22 -0.24
C ALA A 149 0.35 1.96 0.39
N LEU A 150 -0.04 2.05 1.66
CA LEU A 150 -0.71 0.97 2.38
C LEU A 150 -2.04 0.60 1.71
N ASN A 151 -2.88 1.58 1.39
CA ASN A 151 -4.17 1.33 0.73
C ASN A 151 -4.02 0.66 -0.64
N GLN A 152 -3.01 1.04 -1.41
CA GLN A 152 -2.72 0.36 -2.67
C GLN A 152 -2.29 -1.09 -2.47
N GLN A 153 -1.51 -1.37 -1.41
CA GLN A 153 -1.12 -2.73 -1.05
C GLN A 153 -2.33 -3.55 -0.60
N LEU A 154 -3.17 -3.00 0.27
CA LEU A 154 -4.41 -3.64 0.73
C LEU A 154 -5.31 -4.00 -0.45
N GLY A 155 -5.56 -3.08 -1.38
CA GLY A 155 -6.37 -3.37 -2.57
C GLY A 155 -5.82 -4.52 -3.42
N ARG A 156 -4.49 -4.65 -3.57
CA ARG A 156 -3.87 -5.77 -4.28
C ARG A 156 -4.03 -7.10 -3.53
N LEU A 157 -3.84 -7.07 -2.22
CA LEU A 157 -3.89 -8.27 -1.37
C LEU A 157 -5.33 -8.77 -1.18
N VAL A 158 -6.29 -7.88 -0.94
CA VAL A 158 -7.73 -8.21 -0.89
C VAL A 158 -8.20 -8.84 -2.19
N LYS A 159 -7.83 -8.25 -3.34
CA LYS A 159 -8.14 -8.83 -4.66
C LYS A 159 -7.59 -10.25 -4.81
N ARG A 160 -6.33 -10.48 -4.41
CA ARG A 160 -5.69 -11.79 -4.47
C ARG A 160 -6.36 -12.78 -3.52
N ALA A 161 -6.69 -12.35 -2.31
CA ALA A 161 -7.33 -13.17 -1.29
C ALA A 161 -8.70 -13.70 -1.73
N ALA A 162 -9.47 -12.89 -2.46
CA ALA A 162 -10.76 -13.28 -3.03
C ALA A 162 -10.67 -14.00 -4.39
N GLY A 163 -9.46 -14.31 -4.89
CA GLY A 163 -9.27 -14.94 -6.20
C GLY A 163 -9.78 -14.08 -7.38
N ALA A 164 -9.93 -12.77 -7.19
CA ALA A 164 -10.62 -11.89 -8.11
C ALA A 164 -9.68 -11.24 -9.14
N ARG A 165 -10.27 -10.75 -10.22
CA ARG A 165 -9.61 -9.91 -11.25
C ARG A 165 -10.17 -8.50 -11.20
N SER A 166 -9.43 -7.56 -11.79
CA SER A 166 -9.94 -6.20 -11.97
C SER A 166 -11.05 -6.22 -13.01
N ALA A 167 -12.22 -5.68 -12.65
CA ALA A 167 -13.33 -5.49 -13.56
C ALA A 167 -12.90 -4.55 -14.71
N ARG A 168 -13.39 -4.86 -15.91
CA ARG A 168 -13.09 -4.12 -17.13
C ARG A 168 -14.38 -3.70 -17.80
N ASP A 169 -14.39 -2.52 -18.40
CA ASP A 169 -15.48 -2.08 -19.26
C ASP A 169 -15.45 -2.81 -20.62
N GLU A 170 -16.43 -2.54 -21.47
CA GLU A 170 -16.55 -3.09 -22.83
C GLU A 170 -15.31 -2.81 -23.71
N LYS A 171 -14.53 -1.78 -23.37
CA LYS A 171 -13.29 -1.39 -24.07
C LYS A 171 -12.04 -2.02 -23.44
N GLY A 172 -12.21 -2.92 -22.47
CA GLY A 172 -11.13 -3.59 -21.77
C GLY A 172 -10.40 -2.73 -20.73
N LYS A 173 -10.88 -1.52 -20.42
CA LYS A 173 -10.25 -0.60 -19.46
C LYS A 173 -10.67 -0.95 -18.04
N ILE A 174 -9.71 -0.91 -17.10
CA ILE A 174 -9.95 -1.17 -15.68
C ILE A 174 -10.91 -0.14 -15.10
N GLN A 175 -11.99 -0.62 -14.49
CA GLN A 175 -12.95 0.21 -13.80
C GLN A 175 -12.49 0.56 -12.39
N ARG A 176 -12.71 1.81 -11.99
CA ARG A 176 -12.35 2.34 -10.67
C ARG A 176 -13.51 3.14 -10.11
N ALA A 177 -13.67 3.09 -8.80
CA ALA A 177 -14.62 3.90 -8.06
C ALA A 177 -13.86 4.90 -7.16
N GLN A 178 -14.54 6.01 -6.86
CA GLN A 178 -14.10 7.00 -5.88
C GLN A 178 -15.19 7.13 -4.82
N VAL A 179 -14.78 7.33 -3.58
CA VAL A 179 -15.68 7.52 -2.43
C VAL A 179 -15.15 8.63 -1.55
N GLN A 180 -16.06 9.32 -0.88
CA GLN A 180 -15.76 10.37 0.09
C GLN A 180 -16.01 9.85 1.51
N ASP A 181 -15.34 10.44 2.50
CA ASP A 181 -15.52 10.14 3.93
C ASP A 181 -15.26 8.68 4.35
N GLU A 182 -14.50 7.94 3.53
CA GLU A 182 -14.08 6.57 3.80
C GLU A 182 -12.57 6.47 4.03
N MET A 183 -12.12 5.39 4.68
CA MET A 183 -10.69 5.13 4.93
C MET A 183 -9.85 5.03 3.65
N ILE A 184 -10.50 4.64 2.54
CA ILE A 184 -9.94 4.64 1.18
C ILE A 184 -10.71 5.63 0.33
N SER A 185 -10.04 6.42 -0.51
CA SER A 185 -10.71 7.42 -1.37
C SER A 185 -10.93 6.95 -2.81
N SER A 186 -10.18 5.93 -3.25
CA SER A 186 -10.36 5.31 -4.57
C SER A 186 -9.92 3.85 -4.55
N TYR A 187 -10.58 3.02 -5.35
CA TYR A 187 -10.27 1.60 -5.48
C TYR A 187 -10.68 1.06 -6.85
N THR A 188 -10.19 -0.13 -7.18
CA THR A 188 -10.50 -0.83 -8.42
C THR A 188 -11.71 -1.74 -8.20
N LEU A 189 -12.67 -1.71 -9.12
CA LEU A 189 -13.78 -2.67 -9.09
C LEU A 189 -13.27 -4.06 -9.43
N LEU A 190 -13.86 -5.08 -8.80
CA LEU A 190 -13.43 -6.47 -8.91
C LEU A 190 -14.50 -7.33 -9.61
N ALA A 191 -14.04 -8.40 -10.25
CA ALA A 191 -14.89 -9.43 -10.83
C ALA A 191 -14.25 -10.80 -10.58
N LYS A 192 -15.04 -11.84 -10.33
CA LYS A 192 -14.52 -13.20 -10.29
C LYS A 192 -14.29 -13.73 -11.72
N PRO A 193 -13.22 -14.49 -11.96
CA PRO A 193 -13.13 -15.28 -13.18
C PRO A 193 -14.32 -16.25 -13.24
N ALA A 194 -14.94 -16.36 -14.41
CA ALA A 194 -15.93 -17.41 -14.69
C ALA A 194 -15.32 -18.80 -14.59
#